data_AF-A0A844MSE7-F1
#
_entry.id   AF-A0A844MSE7-F1
#
_cell.length_a   1.000
_cell.length_b   1.000
_cell.length_c   1.000
_cell.angle_alpha   90.00
_cell.angle_beta   90.00
_cell.angle_gamma   90.00
#
_symmetry.space_group_name_H-M   'P 1'
#
loop_
_entity.id
_entity.type
_entity.pdbx_description
1 polymer ?
#
loop_
_entity_poly.entity_id
_entity_poly.type
_entity_poly.pdbx_seq_one_letter_code
_entity_poly.pdbx_strand_id
1 'polypeptide(L)'
;MPPFIIDQNNNGSELLKALLGTTKGLSKFTISLIGDGRAFGTFKYDPFLLSSGIVVSTGKVTDIKGFNTIDGGFDSPGQKDLSTDFGFPGNTNDSISIKIDFDADSTAEKLFFQYVFGSEEFVEYGGQFNDSFSLSLNGINLAKLRSGKAVSVNNIVPNPFSGYDPDFIYNSVDSGPANSTTKLDGYTKPFIFEGNLIPNSKNSLVINVKDDRDGLLDSVVFIKGGTLGTVRPPEIGVEEGGNTNNPTPPVMDGGSNTGNPPLVVDGGNDTGNNPPAVINGGNDTGNNPSPTPLQQKALKNGVNNLFLLEGGSQKLRFNLSSSEASFINEVGVFAVNDDQGTINGIRPGQPGYLQTALERSQVVFSALPKGDVSGSNRTLSFDANDTRLMFYLVQNSTTDQVLSDLEAGRTFSNVLFASNFGDSNAFSQVQIYNSGNNSFSLNWEDQLEGDDKDYNDLMMTVELTDTPLALGTVLQGKQEGELVDLRNSSTVQANIAVNSEAVYDNLVGFYTIDDETGLVGNLRPGDAGYAQAALQRNVLSLARNTTSQFNGSTLLAPYIIANGSLEAFLSQNPNNQFDNGPLAYFAYLGANPDKIDHLRLLGDNKFGFEDLFGGGDRDFNDVVMQVNFT
;
A
#
# COMPACT_ATOMS: atom_id res chain seq x y z
N MET A 1 -3.24 43.24 -6.83
CA MET A 1 -2.91 42.33 -7.94
C MET A 1 -4.17 42.11 -8.77
N PRO A 2 -4.12 41.54 -9.99
CA PRO A 2 -5.30 40.92 -10.59
C PRO A 2 -5.94 39.90 -9.61
N PRO A 3 -7.26 39.66 -9.67
CA PRO A 3 -7.94 38.75 -8.75
C PRO A 3 -7.51 37.30 -9.00
N PHE A 4 -7.55 36.47 -7.96
CA PHE A 4 -7.31 35.03 -8.07
C PHE A 4 -8.40 34.40 -8.95
N ILE A 5 -7.98 33.64 -9.95
CA ILE A 5 -8.85 32.94 -10.90
C ILE A 5 -8.59 31.45 -10.77
N ILE A 6 -9.67 30.69 -10.57
CA ILE A 6 -9.72 29.25 -10.81
C ILE A 6 -10.81 28.99 -11.87
N ASP A 7 -10.41 28.30 -12.93
CA ASP A 7 -11.24 27.84 -14.04
C ASP A 7 -11.29 26.30 -14.00
N GLN A 8 -12.46 25.72 -13.72
CA GLN A 8 -12.67 24.26 -13.70
C GLN A 8 -12.39 23.66 -15.08
N ASN A 9 -11.60 22.59 -15.14
CA ASN A 9 -11.19 21.95 -16.39
C ASN A 9 -10.75 20.50 -16.14
N ASN A 10 -11.49 19.54 -16.70
CA ASN A 10 -11.15 18.11 -16.71
C ASN A 10 -10.56 17.62 -18.05
N ASN A 11 -10.09 18.52 -18.91
CA ASN A 11 -9.36 18.14 -20.12
C ASN A 11 -7.89 17.86 -19.77
N GLY A 12 -7.58 16.57 -19.52
CA GLY A 12 -6.22 16.14 -19.16
C GLY A 12 -5.13 16.65 -20.12
N SER A 13 -5.40 16.74 -21.43
CA SER A 13 -4.43 17.25 -22.41
C SER A 13 -4.06 18.73 -22.17
N GLU A 14 -5.03 19.54 -21.75
CA GLU A 14 -4.80 20.95 -21.40
C GLU A 14 -4.10 21.10 -20.05
N LEU A 15 -4.47 20.30 -19.04
CA LEU A 15 -3.81 20.28 -17.74
C LEU A 15 -2.34 19.85 -17.85
N LEU A 16 -2.06 18.77 -18.59
CA LEU A 16 -0.70 18.32 -18.90
C LEU A 16 0.08 19.43 -19.60
N LYS A 17 -0.49 20.04 -20.64
CA LYS A 17 0.15 21.15 -21.37
C LYS A 17 0.44 22.36 -20.48
N ALA A 18 -0.39 22.63 -19.48
CA ALA A 18 -0.14 23.70 -18.49
C ALA A 18 1.02 23.36 -17.55
N LEU A 19 1.21 22.09 -17.20
CA LEU A 19 2.30 21.62 -16.33
C LEU A 19 3.69 21.63 -17.01
N LEU A 20 3.80 21.17 -18.26
CA LEU A 20 5.08 20.85 -18.90
C LEU A 20 6.03 22.06 -19.01
N GLY A 21 7.21 21.91 -18.43
CA GLY A 21 8.35 22.83 -18.52
C GLY A 21 9.41 22.37 -19.52
N THR A 22 10.68 22.38 -19.10
CA THR A 22 11.77 21.82 -19.93
C THR A 22 11.79 20.31 -19.81
N THR A 23 11.35 19.61 -20.85
CA THR A 23 11.18 18.15 -20.88
C THR A 23 12.29 17.41 -21.65
N LYS A 24 13.51 17.97 -21.68
CA LYS A 24 14.62 17.35 -22.42
C LYS A 24 14.91 15.95 -21.85
N GLY A 25 14.90 14.95 -22.73
CA GLY A 25 15.06 13.53 -22.38
C GLY A 25 13.75 12.83 -22.00
N LEU A 26 12.61 13.52 -22.00
CA LEU A 26 11.29 12.95 -21.73
C LEU A 26 10.42 12.93 -23.01
N SER A 27 9.58 11.91 -23.17
CA SER A 27 8.70 11.77 -24.33
C SER A 27 7.44 10.93 -24.03
N LYS A 28 6.55 10.79 -25.02
CA LYS A 28 5.32 9.97 -24.96
C LYS A 28 4.43 10.19 -23.72
N PHE A 29 4.27 11.44 -23.29
CA PHE A 29 3.39 11.77 -22.19
C PHE A 29 1.94 11.36 -22.47
N THR A 30 1.35 10.61 -21.54
CA THR A 30 -0.08 10.30 -21.46
C THR A 30 -0.58 10.66 -20.06
N ILE A 31 -1.81 11.16 -19.97
CA ILE A 31 -2.41 11.64 -18.71
C ILE A 31 -3.79 11.04 -18.52
N SER A 32 -4.07 10.59 -17.30
CA SER A 32 -5.39 10.14 -16.83
C SER A 32 -5.80 10.98 -15.63
N LEU A 33 -7.07 11.40 -15.60
CA LEU A 33 -7.71 12.01 -14.43
C LEU A 33 -8.63 10.96 -13.82
N ILE A 34 -8.61 10.82 -12.49
CA ILE A 34 -9.36 9.81 -11.74
C ILE A 34 -10.09 10.53 -10.62
N GLY A 35 -11.42 10.37 -10.55
CA GLY A 35 -12.30 11.13 -9.65
C GLY A 35 -13.25 12.08 -10.40
N ASP A 36 -13.95 12.94 -9.66
CA ASP A 36 -14.94 13.86 -10.23
C ASP A 36 -14.32 14.93 -11.15
N GLY A 37 -14.93 15.20 -12.31
CA GLY A 37 -14.44 16.22 -13.26
C GLY A 37 -14.44 17.66 -12.73
N ARG A 38 -15.12 17.94 -11.62
CA ARG A 38 -15.15 19.23 -10.94
C ARG A 38 -13.99 19.43 -9.96
N ALA A 39 -13.27 18.34 -9.66
CA ALA A 39 -12.10 18.30 -8.78
C ALA A 39 -10.81 18.82 -9.44
N PHE A 40 -10.86 19.16 -10.73
CA PHE A 40 -9.72 19.56 -11.55
C PHE A 40 -9.91 20.94 -12.18
N GLY A 41 -8.83 21.71 -12.29
CA GLY A 41 -8.85 22.98 -13.02
C GLY A 41 -7.50 23.60 -13.26
N THR A 42 -7.55 24.82 -13.82
CA THR A 42 -6.38 25.70 -13.96
C THR A 42 -6.55 26.94 -13.11
N PHE A 43 -5.43 27.50 -12.63
CA PHE A 43 -5.44 28.71 -11.80
C PHE A 43 -4.48 29.79 -12.32
N LYS A 44 -4.77 31.05 -11.97
CA LYS A 44 -3.92 32.23 -12.25
C LYS A 44 -4.05 33.26 -11.12
N TYR A 45 -2.96 33.96 -10.85
CA TYR A 45 -2.88 35.05 -9.87
C TYR A 45 -3.21 34.60 -8.44
N ASP A 46 -2.68 33.44 -8.07
CA ASP A 46 -2.82 32.86 -6.74
C ASP A 46 -2.10 33.67 -5.65
N PRO A 47 -2.57 33.58 -4.39
CA PRO A 47 -1.89 34.15 -3.24
C PRO A 47 -0.65 33.33 -2.79
N PHE A 48 -0.41 32.16 -3.37
CA PHE A 48 0.62 31.19 -2.95
C PHE A 48 1.98 31.36 -3.67
N LEU A 49 2.16 32.43 -4.44
CA LEU A 49 3.38 32.76 -5.22
C LEU A 49 3.68 31.81 -6.41
N LEU A 50 2.78 30.89 -6.76
CA LEU A 50 2.94 30.00 -7.92
C LEU A 50 2.67 30.74 -9.25
N SER A 51 2.00 31.89 -9.23
CA SER A 51 1.56 32.70 -10.37
C SER A 51 0.46 32.09 -11.24
N SER A 52 0.59 30.83 -11.65
CA SER A 52 -0.41 30.10 -12.44
C SER A 52 -0.07 28.61 -12.54
N GLY A 53 -1.07 27.77 -12.81
CA GLY A 53 -0.85 26.33 -12.97
C GLY A 53 -2.14 25.51 -13.01
N ILE A 54 -2.08 24.29 -12.44
CA ILE A 54 -3.25 23.42 -12.27
C ILE A 54 -3.60 23.23 -10.80
N VAL A 55 -4.87 22.96 -10.53
CA VAL A 55 -5.40 22.69 -9.19
C VAL A 55 -6.10 21.33 -9.18
N VAL A 56 -5.90 20.56 -8.11
CA VAL A 56 -6.54 19.29 -7.82
C VAL A 56 -7.00 19.32 -6.36
N SER A 57 -8.27 19.03 -6.09
CA SER A 57 -8.86 19.11 -4.74
C SER A 57 -9.80 17.94 -4.49
N THR A 58 -10.05 17.58 -3.22
CA THR A 58 -11.09 16.61 -2.86
C THR A 58 -12.50 17.15 -3.09
N GLY A 59 -12.68 18.48 -3.21
CA GLY A 59 -13.95 19.13 -3.56
C GLY A 59 -13.89 19.99 -4.83
N LYS A 60 -14.92 20.83 -5.04
CA LYS A 60 -15.05 21.67 -6.24
C LYS A 60 -14.00 22.77 -6.29
N VAL A 61 -13.12 22.74 -7.28
CA VAL A 61 -12.05 23.76 -7.42
C VAL A 61 -12.57 25.19 -7.62
N THR A 62 -13.81 25.36 -8.08
CA THR A 62 -14.45 26.68 -8.21
C THR A 62 -14.77 27.34 -6.87
N ASP A 63 -14.91 26.54 -5.82
CA ASP A 63 -15.49 26.97 -4.54
C ASP A 63 -14.38 27.44 -3.59
N ILE A 64 -13.12 27.07 -3.87
CA ILE A 64 -11.90 27.42 -3.12
C ILE A 64 -11.63 28.93 -3.09
N LYS A 65 -11.95 29.65 -4.17
CA LYS A 65 -11.79 31.11 -4.23
C LYS A 65 -12.90 31.81 -3.44
N GLY A 66 -12.54 32.78 -2.62
CA GLY A 66 -13.50 33.49 -1.79
C GLY A 66 -12.83 34.35 -0.73
N PHE A 67 -13.65 34.88 0.18
CA PHE A 67 -13.16 35.26 1.49
C PHE A 67 -13.17 33.99 2.35
N ASN A 68 -12.15 33.79 3.18
CA ASN A 68 -12.34 33.02 4.40
C ASN A 68 -13.21 33.87 5.34
N THR A 69 -14.35 33.31 5.73
CA THR A 69 -15.31 33.91 6.64
C THR A 69 -15.61 33.02 7.85
N ILE A 70 -15.11 31.77 7.89
CA ILE A 70 -15.32 30.81 8.97
C ILE A 70 -14.08 29.91 9.15
N ASP A 71 -13.23 30.23 10.14
CA ASP A 71 -12.20 29.30 10.62
C ASP A 71 -12.86 28.16 11.42
N GLY A 72 -12.65 26.90 11.02
CA GLY A 72 -12.65 25.68 11.86
C GLY A 72 -13.74 25.36 12.91
N GLY A 73 -14.80 26.14 13.09
CA GLY A 73 -16.04 25.71 13.75
C GLY A 73 -16.12 25.74 15.29
N PHE A 74 -15.24 26.44 16.03
CA PHE A 74 -15.38 26.57 17.49
C PHE A 74 -16.68 27.26 17.94
N ASP A 75 -17.20 28.23 17.17
CA ASP A 75 -18.31 29.09 17.57
C ASP A 75 -19.69 28.71 16.99
N SER A 76 -19.77 27.77 16.03
CA SER A 76 -21.06 27.27 15.47
C SER A 76 -20.93 25.95 14.71
N PRO A 77 -21.40 24.81 15.26
CA PRO A 77 -21.46 23.55 14.53
C PRO A 77 -22.35 23.64 13.28
N GLY A 78 -21.80 23.33 12.10
CA GLY A 78 -22.57 23.20 10.86
C GLY A 78 -22.61 24.43 9.94
N GLN A 79 -21.66 25.36 10.07
CA GLN A 79 -21.31 26.32 9.01
C GLN A 79 -19.86 26.04 8.59
N LYS A 80 -19.62 25.91 7.28
CA LYS A 80 -18.31 25.64 6.67
C LYS A 80 -18.23 26.43 5.37
N ASP A 81 -17.05 26.95 5.06
CA ASP A 81 -16.85 27.82 3.90
C ASP A 81 -16.54 27.04 2.62
N LEU A 82 -15.88 25.89 2.74
CA LEU A 82 -15.58 24.95 1.67
C LEU A 82 -15.74 23.52 2.24
N SER A 83 -16.73 22.80 1.72
CA SER A 83 -17.17 21.49 2.23
C SER A 83 -17.92 20.72 1.15
N THR A 84 -17.36 20.68 -0.06
CA THR A 84 -18.11 20.30 -1.26
C THR A 84 -17.85 18.84 -1.62
N ASP A 85 -18.40 17.99 -0.76
CA ASP A 85 -18.57 16.56 -0.96
C ASP A 85 -19.06 16.25 -2.40
N PHE A 86 -18.40 15.31 -3.07
CA PHE A 86 -18.79 14.85 -4.40
C PHE A 86 -19.79 13.68 -4.37
N GLY A 87 -20.03 13.08 -3.20
CA GLY A 87 -21.01 12.05 -2.90
C GLY A 87 -22.24 12.52 -2.11
N PHE A 88 -22.71 11.65 -1.20
CA PHE A 88 -23.73 11.97 -0.20
C PHE A 88 -23.03 12.33 1.12
N PRO A 89 -23.54 13.32 1.89
CA PRO A 89 -22.89 13.80 3.12
C PRO A 89 -22.46 12.67 4.06
N GLY A 90 -21.15 12.48 4.21
CA GLY A 90 -20.56 11.49 5.11
C GLY A 90 -20.16 10.15 4.46
N ASN A 91 -19.85 10.11 3.17
CA ASN A 91 -19.13 8.98 2.57
C ASN A 91 -17.61 9.12 2.80
N THR A 92 -16.93 8.00 3.04
CA THR A 92 -15.50 7.98 3.37
C THR A 92 -14.61 7.85 2.14
N ASN A 93 -13.35 8.32 2.23
CA ASN A 93 -12.25 8.03 1.28
C ASN A 93 -12.35 8.66 -0.13
N ASP A 94 -12.90 9.87 -0.29
CA ASP A 94 -12.96 10.51 -1.61
C ASP A 94 -11.55 10.90 -2.10
N SER A 95 -11.11 10.25 -3.19
CA SER A 95 -9.72 10.27 -3.65
C SER A 95 -9.61 10.75 -5.08
N ILE A 96 -8.94 11.88 -5.28
CA ILE A 96 -8.81 12.55 -6.58
C ILE A 96 -7.36 12.44 -7.05
N SER A 97 -7.15 11.92 -8.26
CA SER A 97 -5.80 11.66 -8.79
C SER A 97 -5.57 12.18 -10.20
N ILE A 98 -4.35 12.64 -10.46
CA ILE A 98 -3.78 12.76 -11.80
C ILE A 98 -2.64 11.73 -11.93
N LYS A 99 -2.72 10.86 -12.94
CA LYS A 99 -1.61 9.99 -13.35
C LYS A 99 -0.99 10.53 -14.65
N ILE A 100 0.32 10.73 -14.67
CA ILE A 100 1.10 11.13 -15.85
C ILE A 100 2.16 10.05 -16.11
N ASP A 101 1.99 9.33 -17.21
CA ASP A 101 2.87 8.28 -17.71
C ASP A 101 3.75 8.88 -18.84
N PHE A 102 5.07 8.64 -18.83
CA PHE A 102 6.00 9.16 -19.86
C PHE A 102 7.30 8.34 -19.96
N ASP A 103 7.95 8.34 -21.13
CA ASP A 103 9.25 7.71 -21.33
C ASP A 103 10.40 8.67 -20.99
N ALA A 104 11.44 8.19 -20.31
CA ALA A 104 12.70 8.90 -20.09
C ALA A 104 13.86 8.22 -20.82
N ASP A 105 14.73 8.98 -21.50
CA ASP A 105 15.96 8.47 -22.11
C ASP A 105 17.15 8.45 -21.13
N SER A 106 18.34 8.08 -21.60
CA SER A 106 19.57 8.01 -20.79
C SER A 106 20.12 9.36 -20.31
N THR A 107 19.50 10.49 -20.69
CA THR A 107 19.95 11.84 -20.34
C THR A 107 19.05 12.54 -19.30
N ALA A 108 17.93 11.92 -18.93
CA ALA A 108 17.00 12.44 -17.94
C ALA A 108 17.14 11.69 -16.60
N GLU A 109 17.84 12.30 -15.64
CA GLU A 109 18.12 11.71 -14.32
C GLU A 109 17.03 12.01 -13.28
N LYS A 110 16.38 13.18 -13.36
CA LYS A 110 15.44 13.68 -12.34
C LYS A 110 14.24 14.40 -12.94
N LEU A 111 13.12 14.31 -12.25
CA LEU A 111 11.90 15.07 -12.48
C LEU A 111 11.72 16.12 -11.39
N PHE A 112 11.31 17.32 -11.79
CA PHE A 112 11.00 18.44 -10.91
C PHE A 112 9.63 19.02 -11.21
N PHE A 113 9.00 19.64 -10.22
CA PHE A 113 7.95 20.66 -10.36
C PHE A 113 7.79 21.44 -9.04
N GLN A 114 6.99 22.50 -9.03
CA GLN A 114 6.68 23.27 -7.82
C GLN A 114 5.21 23.14 -7.42
N TYR A 115 4.94 23.04 -6.12
CA TYR A 115 3.57 22.87 -5.60
C TYR A 115 3.37 23.54 -4.23
N VAL A 116 2.09 23.72 -3.87
CA VAL A 116 1.59 24.11 -2.54
C VAL A 116 0.44 23.19 -2.18
N PHE A 117 0.38 22.75 -0.94
CA PHE A 117 -0.75 22.01 -0.35
C PHE A 117 -1.52 22.94 0.59
N GLY A 118 -2.84 22.81 0.66
CA GLY A 118 -3.70 23.55 1.58
C GLY A 118 -5.00 22.81 1.86
N SER A 119 -5.70 23.22 2.91
CA SER A 119 -6.91 22.54 3.40
C SER A 119 -7.73 23.46 4.31
N GLU A 120 -9.03 23.17 4.45
CA GLU A 120 -9.89 23.68 5.54
C GLU A 120 -9.82 22.84 6.82
N GLU A 121 -9.05 21.75 6.85
CA GLU A 121 -8.80 21.01 8.11
C GLU A 121 -7.84 21.75 9.06
N PHE A 122 -7.10 22.72 8.53
CA PHE A 122 -6.23 23.57 9.32
C PHE A 122 -7.04 24.63 10.07
N VAL A 123 -6.69 25.06 11.28
CA VAL A 123 -5.75 24.41 12.23
C VAL A 123 -6.49 23.45 13.17
N GLU A 124 -7.81 23.55 13.22
CA GLU A 124 -8.71 23.03 14.26
C GLU A 124 -8.74 21.50 14.31
N TYR A 125 -8.53 20.83 13.18
CA TYR A 125 -8.54 19.38 13.05
C TYR A 125 -7.14 18.74 13.00
N GLY A 126 -6.09 19.56 13.06
CA GLY A 126 -4.71 19.11 13.12
C GLY A 126 -4.40 18.24 14.34
N GLY A 127 -4.02 17.00 14.10
CA GLY A 127 -3.82 15.95 15.10
C GLY A 127 -5.07 15.10 15.40
N GLN A 128 -6.15 15.21 14.61
CA GLN A 128 -7.41 14.46 14.82
C GLN A 128 -8.05 13.91 13.53
N PHE A 129 -7.72 14.51 12.38
CA PHE A 129 -8.17 14.14 11.03
C PHE A 129 -6.94 14.25 10.10
N ASN A 130 -6.90 13.48 9.00
CA ASN A 130 -5.64 13.22 8.31
C ASN A 130 -5.76 13.23 6.79
N ASP A 131 -6.36 14.27 6.20
CA ASP A 131 -6.35 14.43 4.75
C ASP A 131 -4.93 14.25 4.19
N SER A 132 -4.80 13.24 3.34
CA SER A 132 -3.50 12.76 2.88
C SER A 132 -3.22 13.22 1.45
N PHE A 133 -1.96 13.58 1.23
CA PHE A 133 -1.46 14.05 -0.05
C PHE A 133 -0.23 13.23 -0.44
N SER A 134 -0.24 12.67 -1.65
CA SER A 134 0.90 11.92 -2.17
C SER A 134 1.34 12.40 -3.55
N LEU A 135 2.66 12.46 -3.71
CA LEU A 135 3.34 12.70 -4.99
C LEU A 135 4.25 11.52 -5.26
N SER A 136 3.70 10.51 -5.92
CA SER A 136 4.38 9.24 -6.13
C SER A 136 5.02 9.17 -7.50
N LEU A 137 6.36 9.05 -7.56
CA LEU A 137 7.09 8.78 -8.80
C LEU A 137 7.56 7.33 -8.79
N ASN A 138 7.13 6.56 -9.79
CA ASN A 138 7.45 5.14 -9.95
C ASN A 138 7.09 4.29 -8.71
N GLY A 139 6.00 4.66 -8.01
CA GLY A 139 5.53 3.98 -6.79
C GLY A 139 6.14 4.48 -5.48
N ILE A 140 7.08 5.44 -5.52
CA ILE A 140 7.70 6.01 -4.32
C ILE A 140 7.07 7.38 -4.03
N ASN A 141 6.40 7.55 -2.88
CA ASN A 141 5.91 8.86 -2.44
C ASN A 141 7.10 9.77 -2.04
N LEU A 142 7.14 10.96 -2.63
CA LEU A 142 8.19 11.97 -2.45
C LEU A 142 7.63 13.34 -2.02
N ALA A 143 6.34 13.43 -1.67
CA ALA A 143 5.76 14.61 -1.05
C ALA A 143 6.33 14.78 0.37
N LYS A 144 7.32 15.66 0.53
CA LYS A 144 8.00 15.89 1.83
C LYS A 144 8.08 17.37 2.20
N LEU A 145 7.88 17.64 3.48
CA LEU A 145 8.19 18.93 4.13
C LEU A 145 9.70 19.15 4.19
N ARG A 146 10.18 20.39 4.42
CA ARG A 146 11.63 20.64 4.58
C ARG A 146 12.24 19.95 5.80
N SER A 147 11.41 19.56 6.77
CA SER A 147 11.76 18.71 7.90
C SER A 147 12.01 17.24 7.53
N GLY A 148 11.68 16.82 6.30
CA GLY A 148 11.87 15.46 5.78
C GLY A 148 10.70 14.50 6.02
N LYS A 149 9.72 14.91 6.85
CA LYS A 149 8.41 14.26 7.03
C LYS A 149 7.57 14.30 5.76
N ALA A 150 6.55 13.44 5.64
CA ALA A 150 5.56 13.57 4.58
C ALA A 150 4.71 14.84 4.72
N VAL A 151 4.09 15.25 3.61
CA VAL A 151 3.10 16.35 3.57
C VAL A 151 1.72 15.78 3.89
N SER A 152 1.21 16.03 5.10
CA SER A 152 -0.16 15.74 5.52
C SER A 152 -0.63 16.80 6.53
N VAL A 153 -1.94 16.91 6.75
CA VAL A 153 -2.50 17.85 7.74
C VAL A 153 -1.83 17.67 9.11
N ASN A 154 -1.75 16.43 9.61
CA ASN A 154 -1.12 16.12 10.90
C ASN A 154 0.38 16.39 10.99
N ASN A 155 1.12 16.30 9.89
CA ASN A 155 2.55 16.62 9.88
C ASN A 155 2.83 18.14 9.83
N ILE A 156 1.89 18.92 9.27
CA ILE A 156 1.96 20.38 9.15
C ILE A 156 1.40 21.07 10.40
N VAL A 157 0.27 20.59 10.93
CA VAL A 157 -0.39 21.05 12.15
C VAL A 157 -0.65 19.81 13.04
N PRO A 158 0.30 19.45 13.93
CA PRO A 158 0.15 18.27 14.78
C PRO A 158 -0.76 18.49 16.00
N ASN A 159 -1.19 19.73 16.25
CA ASN A 159 -2.06 20.13 17.35
C ASN A 159 -2.66 21.51 17.03
N PRO A 160 -3.94 21.80 17.33
CA PRO A 160 -4.59 23.06 16.93
C PRO A 160 -4.12 24.33 17.63
N PHE A 161 -3.26 24.22 18.65
CA PHE A 161 -2.87 25.36 19.49
C PHE A 161 -1.39 25.75 19.36
N SER A 162 -0.51 24.82 18.93
CA SER A 162 0.93 25.07 18.86
C SER A 162 1.69 23.97 18.11
N GLY A 163 2.93 24.25 17.72
CA GLY A 163 3.85 23.24 17.17
C GLY A 163 3.76 23.03 15.66
N TYR A 164 3.16 23.98 14.93
CA TYR A 164 3.05 23.95 13.47
C TYR A 164 4.43 23.85 12.79
N ASP A 165 4.51 23.14 11.67
CA ASP A 165 5.73 23.06 10.87
C ASP A 165 6.12 24.47 10.35
N PRO A 166 7.42 24.84 10.32
CA PRO A 166 7.87 26.14 9.83
C PRO A 166 7.44 26.48 8.40
N ASP A 167 7.02 25.52 7.59
CA ASP A 167 6.49 25.74 6.24
C ASP A 167 4.97 25.98 6.18
N PHE A 168 4.26 25.91 7.31
CA PHE A 168 2.84 26.27 7.40
C PHE A 168 2.62 27.79 7.31
N ILE A 169 1.52 28.17 6.67
CA ILE A 169 0.95 29.52 6.61
C ILE A 169 -0.51 29.40 7.02
N TYR A 170 -0.82 29.90 8.23
CA TYR A 170 -2.19 30.00 8.72
C TYR A 170 -2.92 31.17 8.05
N ASN A 171 -4.20 30.99 7.70
CA ASN A 171 -4.98 31.90 6.90
C ASN A 171 -6.30 32.37 7.56
N SER A 172 -6.30 32.57 8.88
CA SER A 172 -7.47 32.98 9.67
C SER A 172 -8.39 34.06 9.04
N VAL A 173 -9.70 33.97 9.26
CA VAL A 173 -10.74 34.91 8.78
C VAL A 173 -10.30 36.38 8.84
N ASP A 174 -9.80 36.83 10.00
CA ASP A 174 -9.53 38.26 10.24
C ASP A 174 -8.17 38.74 9.74
N SER A 175 -7.17 37.86 9.67
CA SER A 175 -5.75 38.27 9.55
C SER A 175 -4.89 37.42 8.61
N GLY A 176 -5.47 36.38 8.02
CA GLY A 176 -4.80 35.48 7.08
C GLY A 176 -4.26 36.22 5.86
N PRO A 177 -3.04 35.91 5.39
CA PRO A 177 -2.41 36.60 4.26
C PRO A 177 -3.16 36.41 2.92
N ALA A 178 -4.08 35.44 2.84
CA ALA A 178 -4.90 35.13 1.68
C ALA A 178 -6.43 35.16 1.97
N ASN A 179 -6.85 35.57 3.17
CA ASN A 179 -8.23 35.52 3.69
C ASN A 179 -9.30 36.24 2.84
N SER A 180 -8.90 37.09 1.90
CA SER A 180 -9.77 37.82 0.98
C SER A 180 -9.70 37.30 -0.46
N THR A 181 -9.05 36.15 -0.66
CA THR A 181 -8.79 35.54 -1.98
C THR A 181 -9.05 34.04 -2.04
N THR A 182 -8.75 33.30 -0.98
CA THR A 182 -9.03 31.88 -0.82
C THR A 182 -9.80 31.65 0.47
N LYS A 183 -10.61 30.59 0.52
CA LYS A 183 -11.31 30.16 1.72
C LYS A 183 -10.39 29.41 2.68
N LEU A 184 -9.64 28.43 2.16
CA LEU A 184 -8.60 27.65 2.86
C LEU A 184 -8.06 28.29 4.14
N ASP A 185 -8.42 27.74 5.29
CA ASP A 185 -7.95 28.11 6.62
C ASP A 185 -6.42 27.96 6.77
N GLY A 186 -5.77 27.12 5.95
CA GLY A 186 -4.31 27.04 5.93
C GLY A 186 -3.70 26.46 4.64
N TYR A 187 -2.42 26.77 4.42
CA TYR A 187 -1.64 26.25 3.29
C TYR A 187 -0.13 26.24 3.57
N THR A 188 0.65 25.59 2.72
CA THR A 188 2.11 25.50 2.84
C THR A 188 2.85 26.54 2.00
N LYS A 189 4.10 26.82 2.38
CA LYS A 189 5.06 27.51 1.50
C LYS A 189 5.32 26.67 0.25
N PRO A 190 5.65 27.30 -0.91
CA PRO A 190 5.99 26.56 -2.12
C PRO A 190 7.14 25.57 -1.92
N PHE A 191 6.89 24.32 -2.29
CA PHE A 191 7.87 23.25 -2.31
C PHE A 191 8.36 22.97 -3.73
N ILE A 192 9.56 22.39 -3.84
CA ILE A 192 10.06 21.76 -5.06
C ILE A 192 9.95 20.25 -4.87
N PHE A 193 9.17 19.60 -5.73
CA PHE A 193 9.25 18.17 -5.93
C PHE A 193 10.56 17.84 -6.64
N GLU A 194 11.27 16.80 -6.19
CA GLU A 194 12.48 16.28 -6.80
C GLU A 194 12.47 14.75 -6.69
N GLY A 195 12.43 14.05 -7.84
CA GLY A 195 12.41 12.59 -7.88
C GLY A 195 13.32 12.01 -8.95
N ASN A 196 13.96 10.88 -8.65
CA ASN A 196 14.84 10.20 -9.60
C ASN A 196 14.01 9.49 -10.69
N LEU A 197 14.42 9.67 -11.93
CA LEU A 197 13.86 8.99 -13.09
C LEU A 197 14.57 7.66 -13.35
N ILE A 198 13.86 6.74 -13.99
CA ILE A 198 14.40 5.47 -14.46
C ILE A 198 14.80 5.67 -15.93
N PRO A 199 16.10 5.69 -16.27
CA PRO A 199 16.58 6.00 -17.61
C PRO A 199 16.30 4.86 -18.59
N ASN A 200 15.98 5.22 -19.83
CA ASN A 200 15.55 4.31 -20.91
C ASN A 200 14.29 3.48 -20.57
N SER A 201 13.41 4.02 -19.72
CA SER A 201 12.19 3.35 -19.25
C SER A 201 10.98 4.28 -19.30
N LYS A 202 9.79 3.68 -19.32
CA LYS A 202 8.57 4.36 -18.90
C LYS A 202 8.68 4.70 -17.41
N ASN A 203 8.18 5.88 -17.04
CA ASN A 203 8.07 6.43 -15.71
C ASN A 203 6.61 6.85 -15.48
N SER A 204 6.15 6.79 -14.23
CA SER A 204 4.78 7.13 -13.83
C SER A 204 4.81 8.09 -12.65
N LEU A 205 4.32 9.32 -12.84
CA LEU A 205 4.01 10.27 -11.77
C LEU A 205 2.52 10.15 -11.41
N VAL A 206 2.21 9.99 -10.13
CA VAL A 206 0.86 10.08 -9.57
C VAL A 206 0.82 11.23 -8.58
N ILE A 207 -0.19 12.07 -8.74
CA ILE A 207 -0.52 13.19 -7.86
C ILE A 207 -1.88 12.87 -7.29
N ASN A 208 -2.00 12.72 -5.98
CA ASN A 208 -3.24 12.32 -5.34
C ASN A 208 -3.49 13.16 -4.08
N VAL A 209 -4.73 13.63 -3.95
CA VAL A 209 -5.29 14.25 -2.75
C VAL A 209 -6.46 13.35 -2.32
N LYS A 210 -6.54 13.03 -1.03
CA LYS A 210 -7.54 12.14 -0.47
C LYS A 210 -8.15 12.76 0.79
N ASP A 211 -9.48 12.74 0.87
CA ASP A 211 -10.20 12.98 2.12
C ASP A 211 -10.17 11.70 2.95
N ASP A 212 -9.63 11.80 4.15
CA ASP A 212 -9.35 10.66 5.02
C ASP A 212 -10.26 10.62 6.26
N ARG A 213 -11.57 10.94 6.11
CA ARG A 213 -12.60 10.40 7.01
C ARG A 213 -14.05 10.59 6.58
N ASP A 214 -14.47 11.80 6.23
CA ASP A 214 -15.89 12.18 6.26
C ASP A 214 -16.41 12.97 5.05
N GLY A 215 -15.55 13.38 4.11
CA GLY A 215 -15.95 14.08 2.89
C GLY A 215 -16.36 15.54 3.12
N LEU A 216 -16.21 16.09 4.34
CA LEU A 216 -16.81 17.37 4.72
C LEU A 216 -15.85 18.57 4.71
N LEU A 217 -14.56 18.42 4.38
CA LEU A 217 -13.59 19.51 4.26
C LEU A 217 -12.69 19.29 3.05
N ASP A 218 -12.53 20.31 2.21
CA ASP A 218 -11.83 20.12 0.93
C ASP A 218 -10.33 20.44 1.06
N SER A 219 -9.48 19.42 0.94
CA SER A 219 -8.03 19.56 0.74
C SER A 219 -7.67 19.82 -0.73
N VAL A 220 -6.52 20.45 -0.98
CA VAL A 220 -6.10 20.88 -2.32
C VAL A 220 -4.59 20.91 -2.51
N VAL A 221 -4.15 20.52 -3.72
CA VAL A 221 -2.82 20.83 -4.25
C VAL A 221 -2.90 21.82 -5.42
N PHE A 222 -2.08 22.85 -5.36
CA PHE A 222 -1.79 23.75 -6.48
C PHE A 222 -0.41 23.42 -7.04
N ILE A 223 -0.30 23.21 -8.35
CA ILE A 223 0.97 22.85 -9.02
C ILE A 223 1.30 23.91 -10.06
N LYS A 224 2.50 24.48 -9.96
CA LYS A 224 2.99 25.57 -10.80
C LYS A 224 3.16 25.13 -12.25
N GLY A 225 2.47 25.83 -13.15
CA GLY A 225 2.55 25.59 -14.58
C GLY A 225 3.97 25.85 -15.12
N GLY A 226 4.35 25.11 -16.16
CA GLY A 226 5.66 25.21 -16.80
C GLY A 226 6.83 24.70 -15.95
N THR A 227 6.60 23.99 -14.84
CA THR A 227 7.69 23.46 -13.99
C THR A 227 7.90 21.95 -14.10
N LEU A 228 6.95 21.18 -14.64
CA LEU A 228 7.09 19.72 -14.78
C LEU A 228 8.14 19.39 -15.84
N GLY A 229 9.33 18.95 -15.42
CA GLY A 229 10.44 18.69 -16.34
C GLY A 229 11.75 18.26 -15.69
N THR A 230 12.83 18.29 -16.48
CA THR A 230 14.18 17.81 -16.10
C THR A 230 15.14 18.93 -15.65
N VAL A 231 14.62 20.14 -15.45
CA VAL A 231 15.37 21.30 -14.94
C VAL A 231 14.77 21.75 -13.62
N ARG A 232 15.57 21.76 -12.55
CA ARG A 232 15.16 22.23 -11.22
C ARG A 232 14.75 23.71 -11.30
N PRO A 233 13.52 24.08 -10.92
CA PRO A 233 13.11 25.48 -10.87
C PRO A 233 13.83 26.22 -9.73
N PRO A 234 13.93 27.57 -9.79
CA PRO A 234 14.45 28.36 -8.68
C PRO A 234 13.49 28.30 -7.48
N GLU A 235 14.03 28.34 -6.26
CA GLU A 235 13.23 28.43 -5.04
C GLU A 235 12.35 29.70 -5.04
N ILE A 236 11.11 29.57 -4.57
CA ILE A 236 10.19 30.71 -4.42
C ILE A 236 10.26 31.21 -2.97
N GLY A 237 10.45 32.52 -2.79
CA GLY A 237 10.45 33.16 -1.46
C GLY A 237 11.80 33.17 -0.74
N VAL A 238 12.91 32.88 -1.42
CA VAL A 238 14.27 33.17 -0.91
C VAL A 238 14.66 34.57 -1.38
N GLU A 239 14.93 35.50 -0.45
CA GLU A 239 15.52 36.79 -0.82
C GLU A 239 16.95 36.59 -1.34
N GLU A 240 17.25 37.04 -2.56
CA GLU A 240 18.61 37.08 -3.07
C GLU A 240 19.45 38.04 -2.21
N GLY A 241 20.39 37.48 -1.45
CA GLY A 241 21.36 38.23 -0.65
C GLY A 241 22.10 39.26 -1.50
N GLY A 242 21.95 40.54 -1.13
CA GLY A 242 22.24 41.66 -2.01
C GLY A 242 23.69 41.75 -2.54
N ASN A 243 23.77 42.14 -3.82
CA ASN A 243 24.96 42.65 -4.50
C ASN A 243 25.66 43.76 -3.70
N THR A 244 26.83 43.48 -3.11
CA THR A 244 27.63 44.45 -2.35
C THR A 244 28.82 45.00 -3.16
N ASN A 245 28.52 45.96 -4.04
CA ASN A 245 29.55 46.79 -4.67
C ASN A 245 29.90 48.02 -3.80
N ASN A 246 31.13 48.05 -3.29
CA ASN A 246 31.86 49.20 -2.71
C ASN A 246 31.32 49.85 -1.39
N PRO A 247 32.17 50.62 -0.68
CA PRO A 247 33.60 50.41 -0.39
C PRO A 247 33.94 50.56 1.11
N THR A 248 35.11 50.08 1.55
CA THR A 248 35.59 50.23 2.94
C THR A 248 36.26 51.58 3.25
N PRO A 249 35.96 52.17 4.41
CA PRO A 249 36.87 53.05 5.17
C PRO A 249 37.06 52.57 6.65
N PRO A 250 38.07 53.05 7.42
CA PRO A 250 39.01 52.09 8.05
C PRO A 250 39.32 52.29 9.57
N VAL A 251 40.36 51.58 10.05
CA VAL A 251 41.15 51.70 11.33
C VAL A 251 40.43 51.23 12.63
N MET A 252 41.05 50.64 13.68
CA MET A 252 42.44 50.28 14.10
C MET A 252 42.44 48.84 14.66
N ASP A 253 43.40 47.94 14.40
CA ASP A 253 44.73 47.70 15.03
C ASP A 253 44.79 47.47 16.56
N GLY A 254 45.60 46.50 17.00
CA GLY A 254 45.74 46.08 18.41
C GLY A 254 46.71 44.93 18.79
N GLY A 255 47.58 44.39 17.91
CA GLY A 255 48.69 43.45 18.24
C GLY A 255 48.34 42.07 18.88
N SER A 256 49.26 41.11 19.11
CA SER A 256 50.67 40.95 18.70
C SER A 256 51.18 39.51 19.03
N ASN A 257 51.70 38.77 18.03
CA ASN A 257 52.92 37.90 18.03
C ASN A 257 53.12 36.83 19.14
N THR A 258 53.55 35.57 18.92
CA THR A 258 54.37 34.88 17.88
C THR A 258 53.76 33.46 17.61
N GLY A 259 54.34 32.46 16.92
CA GLY A 259 55.68 32.23 16.33
C GLY A 259 55.76 30.87 15.58
N ASN A 260 56.90 30.54 14.95
CA ASN A 260 57.13 29.33 14.10
C ASN A 260 58.68 29.18 13.83
N PRO A 261 59.25 28.21 13.07
CA PRO A 261 58.85 26.84 12.66
C PRO A 261 59.96 25.76 12.97
N PRO A 262 60.51 24.92 12.04
CA PRO A 262 60.29 23.46 12.01
C PRO A 262 61.60 22.61 11.99
N LEU A 263 61.51 21.28 11.78
CA LEU A 263 62.54 20.48 11.06
C LEU A 263 62.03 19.08 10.62
N VAL A 264 62.73 18.49 9.64
CA VAL A 264 62.42 17.25 8.88
C VAL A 264 63.69 16.39 8.79
N VAL A 265 63.58 15.08 8.50
CA VAL A 265 64.42 14.25 7.56
C VAL A 265 64.54 12.77 8.00
N ASP A 266 64.33 11.86 7.02
CA ASP A 266 64.73 10.44 6.82
C ASP A 266 64.91 9.45 8.01
N GLY A 267 64.72 8.14 7.85
CA GLY A 267 64.47 7.32 6.65
C GLY A 267 65.19 5.96 6.75
N GLY A 268 64.88 4.99 5.89
CA GLY A 268 65.66 3.73 5.77
C GLY A 268 64.84 2.44 5.86
N ASN A 269 65.07 1.54 4.91
CA ASN A 269 64.38 0.27 4.70
C ASN A 269 65.30 -0.94 4.98
N ASP A 270 64.69 -2.12 5.18
CA ASP A 270 64.99 -3.38 4.46
C ASP A 270 65.39 -4.67 5.22
N THR A 271 64.77 -5.77 4.75
CA THR A 271 65.10 -7.22 4.80
C THR A 271 65.74 -7.93 6.02
N GLY A 272 65.19 -9.11 6.35
CA GLY A 272 65.95 -10.36 6.10
C GLY A 272 65.87 -11.55 7.09
N ASN A 273 65.34 -12.67 6.57
CA ASN A 273 65.71 -14.08 6.84
C ASN A 273 65.25 -14.88 8.10
N ASN A 274 64.51 -15.97 7.79
CA ASN A 274 64.35 -17.25 8.54
C ASN A 274 65.63 -18.14 8.33
N PRO A 275 65.89 -19.36 8.91
CA PRO A 275 64.98 -20.46 9.38
C PRO A 275 65.55 -21.29 10.61
N PRO A 276 65.37 -22.64 10.79
CA PRO A 276 64.19 -23.54 10.83
C PRO A 276 64.04 -24.49 12.08
N ALA A 277 62.81 -25.01 12.25
CA ALA A 277 62.32 -26.35 12.72
C ALA A 277 63.12 -27.38 13.58
N VAL A 278 62.39 -28.08 14.49
CA VAL A 278 62.60 -29.48 14.98
C VAL A 278 61.24 -30.18 15.21
N ILE A 279 61.18 -31.52 15.09
CA ILE A 279 59.97 -32.40 15.05
C ILE A 279 59.98 -33.46 16.17
N ASN A 280 58.79 -33.89 16.67
CA ASN A 280 58.43 -35.24 17.17
C ASN A 280 56.96 -35.23 17.69
N GLY A 281 56.07 -36.22 17.52
CA GLY A 281 56.06 -37.49 16.77
C GLY A 281 54.66 -38.17 16.87
N GLY A 282 54.31 -39.11 15.96
CA GLY A 282 53.02 -39.86 15.97
C GLY A 282 52.93 -40.97 17.04
N ASN A 283 51.97 -41.90 17.14
CA ASN A 283 50.81 -42.38 16.35
C ASN A 283 49.93 -43.22 17.34
N ASP A 284 48.70 -43.72 17.11
CA ASP A 284 47.62 -43.58 16.10
C ASP A 284 46.36 -44.38 16.60
N THR A 285 45.18 -44.17 16.00
CA THR A 285 44.13 -45.15 15.57
C THR A 285 42.69 -44.66 15.78
N GLY A 286 41.83 -44.81 14.76
CA GLY A 286 40.37 -44.71 14.93
C GLY A 286 39.59 -43.96 13.84
N ASN A 287 39.56 -44.48 12.61
CA ASN A 287 38.62 -43.98 11.59
C ASN A 287 37.18 -44.36 11.96
N ASN A 288 36.34 -43.35 12.23
CA ASN A 288 34.91 -43.42 11.98
C ASN A 288 34.51 -42.10 11.33
N PRO A 289 33.94 -42.07 10.11
CA PRO A 289 33.34 -40.84 9.61
C PRO A 289 32.15 -40.52 10.51
N SER A 290 32.26 -39.49 11.35
CA SER A 290 31.08 -38.91 11.98
C SER A 290 30.06 -38.63 10.88
N PRO A 291 28.78 -39.05 11.03
CA PRO A 291 27.76 -38.60 10.11
C PRO A 291 27.81 -37.08 10.10
N THR A 292 27.88 -36.49 8.90
CA THR A 292 27.69 -35.04 8.71
C THR A 292 26.43 -34.67 9.50
N PRO A 293 26.49 -33.71 10.44
CA PRO A 293 25.31 -33.37 11.24
C PRO A 293 24.16 -33.08 10.29
N LEU A 294 23.06 -33.83 10.43
CA LEU A 294 21.82 -33.51 9.72
C LEU A 294 21.52 -32.05 10.02
N GLN A 295 21.46 -31.23 8.98
CA GLN A 295 21.32 -29.79 9.11
C GLN A 295 20.03 -29.51 9.87
N GLN A 296 20.14 -29.05 11.12
CA GLN A 296 19.01 -28.94 12.02
C GLN A 296 18.02 -27.92 11.44
N LYS A 297 16.74 -28.32 11.34
CA LYS A 297 15.68 -27.41 10.92
C LYS A 297 15.56 -26.24 11.89
N ALA A 298 15.53 -25.02 11.36
CA ALA A 298 15.41 -23.81 12.15
C ALA A 298 14.74 -22.67 11.37
N LEU A 299 13.96 -21.87 12.11
CA LEU A 299 13.44 -20.58 11.68
C LEU A 299 14.17 -19.48 12.46
N LYS A 300 14.68 -18.46 11.76
CA LYS A 300 15.37 -17.32 12.38
C LYS A 300 14.89 -16.01 11.77
N ASN A 301 14.72 -14.95 12.57
CA ASN A 301 14.70 -13.59 12.02
C ASN A 301 16.14 -13.23 11.58
N GLY A 302 16.32 -12.90 10.30
CA GLY A 302 17.59 -12.58 9.67
C GLY A 302 17.82 -11.08 9.50
N VAL A 303 18.63 -10.71 8.51
CA VAL A 303 18.95 -9.31 8.19
C VAL A 303 17.72 -8.64 7.57
N ASN A 304 17.43 -7.39 7.98
CA ASN A 304 16.29 -6.60 7.48
C ASN A 304 14.96 -7.35 7.57
N ASN A 305 14.66 -8.06 8.67
CA ASN A 305 13.41 -8.81 8.86
C ASN A 305 13.14 -9.94 7.83
N LEU A 306 14.15 -10.38 7.07
CA LEU A 306 14.07 -11.57 6.23
C LEU A 306 14.17 -12.83 7.08
N PHE A 307 13.13 -13.66 7.09
CA PHE A 307 13.13 -14.90 7.86
C PHE A 307 13.92 -15.99 7.14
N LEU A 308 14.89 -16.58 7.83
CA LEU A 308 15.75 -17.64 7.32
C LEU A 308 15.19 -19.02 7.66
N LEU A 309 15.09 -19.88 6.64
CA LEU A 309 14.73 -21.29 6.74
C LEU A 309 15.98 -22.16 6.53
N GLU A 310 16.45 -22.80 7.58
CA GLU A 310 17.59 -23.73 7.56
C GLU A 310 17.13 -25.19 7.64
N GLY A 311 17.83 -26.14 7.01
CA GLY A 311 17.50 -27.58 7.12
C GLY A 311 16.56 -28.15 6.05
N GLY A 312 16.45 -27.48 4.89
CA GLY A 312 15.68 -27.94 3.73
C GLY A 312 14.18 -27.63 3.82
N SER A 313 13.35 -28.40 3.10
CA SER A 313 11.90 -28.16 3.03
C SER A 313 11.24 -28.23 4.41
N GLN A 314 10.43 -27.23 4.71
CA GLN A 314 9.86 -26.95 6.03
C GLN A 314 8.40 -26.55 5.92
N LYS A 315 7.70 -26.55 7.05
CA LYS A 315 6.34 -26.02 7.16
C LYS A 315 6.31 -25.02 8.29
N LEU A 316 5.55 -23.95 8.09
CA LEU A 316 5.30 -22.95 9.10
C LEU A 316 3.82 -22.96 9.45
N ARG A 317 3.52 -22.98 10.76
CA ARG A 317 2.18 -22.72 11.27
C ARG A 317 2.06 -21.25 11.60
N PHE A 318 0.97 -20.65 11.14
CA PHE A 318 0.59 -19.28 11.40
C PHE A 318 -0.69 -19.26 12.22
N ASN A 319 -0.78 -18.38 13.22
CA ASN A 319 -2.02 -18.17 13.98
C ASN A 319 -2.23 -16.67 14.19
N LEU A 320 -3.41 -16.16 13.85
CA LEU A 320 -3.86 -14.83 14.24
C LEU A 320 -4.12 -14.84 15.75
N SER A 321 -3.58 -13.85 16.46
CA SER A 321 -3.64 -13.75 17.92
C SER A 321 -4.49 -12.57 18.41
N SER A 322 -4.47 -11.46 17.66
CA SER A 322 -5.37 -10.30 17.81
C SER A 322 -5.48 -9.56 16.49
N SER A 323 -6.54 -8.76 16.33
CA SER A 323 -6.72 -7.80 15.24
C SER A 323 -7.61 -6.67 15.73
N GLU A 324 -7.00 -5.53 16.06
CA GLU A 324 -7.71 -4.31 16.49
C GLU A 324 -7.77 -3.23 15.38
N ALA A 325 -7.37 -3.60 14.17
CA ALA A 325 -7.33 -2.77 12.97
C ALA A 325 -8.65 -2.06 12.63
N SER A 326 -8.49 -0.89 11.98
CA SER A 326 -9.58 -0.19 11.31
C SER A 326 -9.78 -0.62 9.85
N PHE A 327 -8.85 -1.39 9.28
CA PHE A 327 -8.90 -1.91 7.91
C PHE A 327 -8.84 -3.45 7.88
N ILE A 328 -9.35 -4.05 6.79
CA ILE A 328 -9.20 -5.50 6.57
C ILE A 328 -7.88 -5.77 5.90
N ASN A 329 -6.96 -6.29 6.70
CA ASN A 329 -5.59 -6.50 6.29
C ASN A 329 -5.39 -7.96 5.89
N GLU A 330 -4.79 -8.17 4.72
CA GLU A 330 -4.30 -9.48 4.30
C GLU A 330 -2.80 -9.60 4.53
N VAL A 331 -2.35 -10.67 5.17
CA VAL A 331 -0.91 -10.99 5.27
C VAL A 331 -0.56 -12.12 4.33
N GLY A 332 0.55 -11.94 3.60
CA GLY A 332 1.16 -12.97 2.79
C GLY A 332 2.67 -13.07 3.00
N VAL A 333 3.26 -14.07 2.35
CA VAL A 333 4.69 -14.38 2.45
C VAL A 333 5.23 -14.87 1.10
N PHE A 334 6.44 -14.46 0.73
CA PHE A 334 7.10 -14.89 -0.50
C PHE A 334 8.60 -15.15 -0.29
N ALA A 335 9.18 -16.00 -1.15
CA ALA A 335 10.60 -16.32 -1.13
C ALA A 335 11.43 -15.30 -1.93
N VAL A 336 12.58 -14.91 -1.37
CA VAL A 336 13.59 -14.03 -2.01
C VAL A 336 14.92 -14.75 -2.20
N ASN A 337 15.76 -14.25 -3.10
CA ASN A 337 17.02 -14.89 -3.48
C ASN A 337 18.20 -14.57 -2.53
N ASP A 338 18.20 -13.42 -1.87
CA ASP A 338 19.33 -12.95 -1.03
C ASP A 338 18.91 -12.05 0.14
N ASP A 339 19.89 -11.64 0.97
CA ASP A 339 19.72 -10.73 2.12
C ASP A 339 19.41 -9.27 1.72
N GLN A 340 19.15 -9.03 0.43
CA GLN A 340 18.75 -7.74 -0.15
C GLN A 340 17.31 -7.79 -0.67
N GLY A 341 16.61 -8.90 -0.44
CA GLY A 341 15.25 -9.11 -0.91
C GLY A 341 15.15 -9.32 -2.41
N THR A 342 16.23 -9.65 -3.13
CA THR A 342 16.13 -9.71 -4.61
C THR A 342 15.23 -10.84 -5.10
N ILE A 343 14.56 -10.59 -6.23
CA ILE A 343 13.69 -11.51 -6.92
C ILE A 343 14.09 -11.54 -8.39
N ASN A 344 14.63 -12.66 -8.86
CA ASN A 344 15.09 -12.85 -10.24
C ASN A 344 16.06 -11.74 -10.72
N GLY A 345 16.84 -11.16 -9.81
CA GLY A 345 17.73 -10.02 -10.07
C GLY A 345 17.11 -8.63 -9.91
N ILE A 346 15.78 -8.55 -9.73
CA ILE A 346 15.04 -7.31 -9.44
C ILE A 346 15.15 -7.02 -7.93
N ARG A 347 15.45 -5.78 -7.56
CA ARG A 347 15.50 -5.30 -6.18
C ARG A 347 14.17 -4.68 -5.73
N PRO A 348 13.87 -4.69 -4.43
CA PRO A 348 12.84 -3.87 -3.82
C PRO A 348 12.89 -2.42 -4.34
N GLY A 349 11.73 -1.84 -4.67
CA GLY A 349 11.62 -0.50 -5.26
C GLY A 349 11.96 -0.39 -6.75
N GLN A 350 12.40 -1.46 -7.42
CA GLN A 350 12.55 -1.46 -8.89
C GLN A 350 11.21 -1.81 -9.59
N PRO A 351 10.98 -1.34 -10.84
CA PRO A 351 9.80 -1.70 -11.61
C PRO A 351 9.62 -3.21 -11.72
N GLY A 352 8.36 -3.65 -11.60
CA GLY A 352 8.00 -5.07 -11.63
C GLY A 352 8.26 -5.81 -10.31
N TYR A 353 9.03 -5.28 -9.35
CA TYR A 353 9.32 -5.98 -8.10
C TYR A 353 8.06 -6.39 -7.34
N LEU A 354 7.13 -5.44 -7.12
CA LEU A 354 5.88 -5.70 -6.40
C LEU A 354 5.06 -6.80 -7.07
N GLN A 355 4.84 -6.68 -8.38
CA GLN A 355 4.14 -7.69 -9.18
C GLN A 355 4.83 -9.06 -9.06
N THR A 356 6.13 -9.15 -9.32
CA THR A 356 6.87 -10.43 -9.28
C THR A 356 6.97 -11.01 -7.87
N ALA A 357 6.82 -10.20 -6.81
CA ALA A 357 6.74 -10.64 -5.42
C ALA A 357 5.38 -11.22 -5.05
N LEU A 358 4.29 -10.58 -5.49
CA LEU A 358 2.91 -11.02 -5.24
C LEU A 358 2.54 -12.24 -6.09
N GLU A 359 2.94 -12.30 -7.37
CA GLU A 359 2.75 -13.44 -8.30
C GLU A 359 3.36 -14.77 -7.80
N ARG A 360 4.30 -14.71 -6.84
CA ARG A 360 4.95 -15.89 -6.24
C ARG A 360 4.62 -16.09 -4.76
N SER A 361 3.75 -15.25 -4.22
CA SER A 361 3.45 -15.29 -2.79
C SER A 361 2.51 -16.42 -2.42
N GLN A 362 2.46 -16.69 -1.12
CA GLN A 362 1.41 -17.46 -0.49
C GLN A 362 0.68 -16.53 0.50
N VAL A 363 -0.61 -16.30 0.30
CA VAL A 363 -1.45 -15.63 1.30
C VAL A 363 -1.51 -16.51 2.54
N VAL A 364 -1.19 -15.90 3.68
CA VAL A 364 -1.35 -16.51 4.99
C VAL A 364 -2.84 -16.45 5.33
N PHE A 365 -3.36 -15.29 5.73
CA PHE A 365 -4.78 -15.06 5.94
C PHE A 365 -5.09 -13.55 5.92
N SER A 366 -6.38 -13.22 5.83
CA SER A 366 -6.91 -11.90 6.16
C SER A 366 -7.43 -11.86 7.61
N ALA A 367 -7.33 -10.70 8.25
CA ALA A 367 -7.86 -10.47 9.59
C ALA A 367 -9.12 -9.59 9.55
N LEU A 368 -10.19 -10.06 10.19
CA LEU A 368 -11.42 -9.27 10.36
C LEU A 368 -11.24 -8.24 11.50
N PRO A 369 -11.97 -7.12 11.51
CA PRO A 369 -11.70 -6.01 12.42
C PRO A 369 -12.41 -6.27 13.74
N LYS A 370 -11.69 -6.30 14.87
CA LYS A 370 -12.27 -6.56 16.21
C LYS A 370 -13.04 -7.90 16.30
N GLY A 371 -12.76 -8.82 15.38
CA GLY A 371 -13.53 -10.05 15.15
C GLY A 371 -13.02 -11.28 15.90
N ASP A 372 -13.73 -12.41 15.75
CA ASP A 372 -13.32 -13.68 16.34
C ASP A 372 -12.12 -14.31 15.61
N VAL A 373 -10.95 -14.21 16.24
CA VAL A 373 -9.70 -14.85 15.81
C VAL A 373 -9.71 -16.38 15.96
N SER A 374 -10.77 -16.99 16.54
CA SER A 374 -10.84 -18.44 16.71
C SER A 374 -10.81 -19.18 15.37
N GLY A 375 -10.00 -20.24 15.30
CA GLY A 375 -9.79 -21.00 14.07
C GLY A 375 -8.96 -20.29 12.98
N SER A 376 -8.60 -19.01 13.15
CA SER A 376 -7.78 -18.26 12.17
C SER A 376 -6.30 -18.69 12.23
N ASN A 377 -6.03 -19.89 11.72
CA ASN A 377 -4.72 -20.51 11.66
C ASN A 377 -4.51 -21.22 10.32
N ARG A 378 -3.26 -21.26 9.86
CA ARG A 378 -2.85 -21.76 8.54
C ARG A 378 -1.55 -22.52 8.64
N THR A 379 -1.39 -23.58 7.85
CA THR A 379 -0.09 -24.25 7.70
C THR A 379 0.38 -24.18 6.24
N LEU A 380 1.51 -23.50 5.99
CA LEU A 380 2.11 -23.41 4.66
C LEU A 380 3.34 -24.32 4.54
N SER A 381 3.65 -24.76 3.32
CA SER A 381 4.88 -25.49 3.00
C SER A 381 5.85 -24.62 2.22
N PHE A 382 7.13 -24.79 2.50
CA PHE A 382 8.24 -24.11 1.83
C PHE A 382 9.26 -25.14 1.38
N ASP A 383 9.72 -25.02 0.15
CA ASP A 383 10.69 -25.94 -0.44
C ASP A 383 12.11 -25.65 0.01
N ALA A 384 13.04 -26.59 -0.23
CA ALA A 384 14.44 -26.46 0.17
C ALA A 384 15.17 -25.26 -0.48
N ASN A 385 14.57 -24.62 -1.50
CA ASN A 385 15.08 -23.41 -2.14
C ASN A 385 14.58 -22.12 -1.48
N ASP A 386 13.48 -22.18 -0.71
CA ASP A 386 12.81 -21.03 -0.07
C ASP A 386 13.53 -20.62 1.22
N THR A 387 14.85 -20.45 1.12
CA THR A 387 15.75 -20.22 2.26
C THR A 387 15.54 -18.88 2.97
N ARG A 388 14.84 -17.94 2.34
CA ARG A 388 14.56 -16.59 2.83
C ARG A 388 13.13 -16.20 2.50
N LEU A 389 12.37 -15.83 3.53
CA LEU A 389 10.99 -15.39 3.43
C LEU A 389 10.86 -13.91 3.76
N MET A 390 10.09 -13.20 2.92
CA MET A 390 9.63 -11.85 3.14
C MET A 390 8.13 -11.89 3.43
N PHE A 391 7.71 -11.26 4.53
CA PHE A 391 6.30 -11.04 4.82
C PHE A 391 5.84 -9.69 4.27
N TYR A 392 4.57 -9.62 3.91
CA TYR A 392 3.90 -8.38 3.54
C TYR A 392 2.47 -8.34 4.10
N LEU A 393 1.96 -7.13 4.27
CA LEU A 393 0.57 -6.83 4.57
C LEU A 393 -0.01 -6.02 3.41
N VAL A 394 -1.22 -6.35 2.98
CA VAL A 394 -2.04 -5.54 2.07
C VAL A 394 -3.12 -4.87 2.92
N GLN A 395 -3.08 -3.54 3.00
CA GLN A 395 -4.03 -2.76 3.78
C GLN A 395 -5.35 -2.62 3.01
N ASN A 396 -6.47 -2.92 3.68
CA ASN A 396 -7.84 -2.80 3.16
C ASN A 396 -8.11 -3.47 1.79
N SER A 397 -7.40 -4.54 1.46
CA SER A 397 -7.47 -5.20 0.14
C SER A 397 -6.82 -6.59 0.16
N THR A 398 -6.84 -7.30 -0.97
CA THR A 398 -6.16 -8.58 -1.16
C THR A 398 -5.04 -8.50 -2.19
N THR A 399 -4.16 -9.49 -2.14
CA THR A 399 -3.11 -9.75 -3.11
C THR A 399 -3.66 -9.84 -4.53
N ASP A 400 -4.81 -10.49 -4.70
CA ASP A 400 -5.47 -10.65 -6.00
C ASP A 400 -6.00 -9.33 -6.54
N GLN A 401 -6.63 -8.51 -5.70
CA GLN A 401 -7.03 -7.16 -6.10
C GLN A 401 -5.82 -6.32 -6.52
N VAL A 402 -4.71 -6.36 -5.77
CA VAL A 402 -3.48 -5.64 -6.13
C VAL A 402 -2.89 -6.16 -7.45
N LEU A 403 -2.87 -7.47 -7.69
CA LEU A 403 -2.40 -8.05 -8.95
C LEU A 403 -3.28 -7.67 -10.15
N SER A 404 -4.61 -7.81 -10.02
CA SER A 404 -5.58 -7.40 -11.03
C SER A 404 -5.45 -5.92 -11.38
N ASP A 405 -5.27 -5.09 -10.35
CA ASP A 405 -5.12 -3.66 -10.53
C ASP A 405 -3.76 -3.26 -11.15
N LEU A 406 -2.68 -3.96 -10.82
CA LEU A 406 -1.36 -3.81 -11.46
C LEU A 406 -1.42 -4.19 -12.94
N GLU A 407 -2.13 -5.25 -13.32
CA GLU A 407 -2.38 -5.61 -14.72
C GLU A 407 -3.17 -4.51 -15.45
N ALA A 408 -4.16 -3.91 -14.78
CA ALA A 408 -4.87 -2.73 -15.27
C ALA A 408 -4.02 -1.44 -15.28
N GLY A 409 -2.76 -1.47 -14.87
CA GLY A 409 -1.83 -0.35 -14.89
C GLY A 409 -2.09 0.72 -13.81
N ARG A 410 -2.82 0.36 -12.74
CA ARG A 410 -2.96 1.15 -11.52
C ARG A 410 -1.71 0.98 -10.63
N THR A 411 -1.56 1.81 -9.61
CA THR A 411 -0.37 1.82 -8.73
C THR A 411 -0.79 1.90 -7.27
N PHE A 412 -0.13 1.13 -6.42
CA PHE A 412 -0.55 0.88 -5.04
C PHE A 412 0.46 1.38 -4.01
N SER A 413 -0.06 2.04 -2.99
CA SER A 413 0.67 2.38 -1.76
C SER A 413 0.19 1.58 -0.54
N ASN A 414 -0.78 0.68 -0.69
CA ASN A 414 -1.34 -0.12 0.40
C ASN A 414 -0.65 -1.48 0.62
N VAL A 415 0.55 -1.71 0.05
CA VAL A 415 1.33 -2.94 0.29
C VAL A 415 2.55 -2.61 1.14
N LEU A 416 2.58 -3.16 2.35
CA LEU A 416 3.58 -2.94 3.37
C LEU A 416 4.49 -4.16 3.48
N PHE A 417 5.80 -4.00 3.26
CA PHE A 417 6.75 -5.08 3.50
C PHE A 417 7.23 -5.09 4.96
N ALA A 418 7.43 -6.27 5.54
CA ALA A 418 8.02 -6.44 6.87
C ALA A 418 9.46 -5.90 6.96
N SER A 419 10.10 -5.63 5.82
CA SER A 419 11.47 -5.16 5.70
C SER A 419 11.54 -3.71 5.25
N ASN A 420 12.41 -2.94 5.90
CA ASN A 420 12.88 -1.65 5.40
C ASN A 420 14.01 -1.76 4.35
N PHE A 421 14.41 -2.99 3.99
CA PHE A 421 15.51 -3.29 3.07
C PHE A 421 16.85 -2.59 3.39
N GLY A 422 17.06 -2.23 4.66
CA GLY A 422 18.26 -1.55 5.15
C GLY A 422 18.17 -0.01 5.21
N ASP A 423 17.04 0.61 4.86
CA ASP A 423 16.82 2.03 5.16
C ASP A 423 16.50 2.21 6.65
N SER A 424 17.49 2.65 7.42
CA SER A 424 17.35 2.91 8.86
C SER A 424 16.43 4.07 9.22
N ASN A 425 15.97 4.86 8.23
CA ASN A 425 15.06 5.99 8.44
C ASN A 425 13.61 5.69 8.02
N ALA A 426 13.38 4.56 7.35
CA ALA A 426 12.03 4.11 7.01
C ALA A 426 11.31 3.61 8.26
N PHE A 427 10.01 3.90 8.36
CA PHE A 427 9.15 3.35 9.39
C PHE A 427 9.04 1.82 9.23
N SER A 428 9.15 1.08 10.32
CA SER A 428 9.00 -0.39 10.32
C SER A 428 7.53 -0.71 10.53
N GLN A 429 6.86 -1.26 9.52
CA GLN A 429 5.44 -1.63 9.57
C GLN A 429 5.17 -2.87 10.46
N VAL A 430 6.23 -3.47 11.02
CA VAL A 430 6.13 -4.65 11.88
C VAL A 430 7.13 -4.57 13.03
N GLN A 431 6.71 -5.03 14.21
CA GLN A 431 7.57 -5.41 15.32
C GLN A 431 7.66 -6.93 15.42
N ILE A 432 8.90 -7.45 15.52
CA ILE A 432 9.16 -8.88 15.53
C ILE A 432 9.77 -9.30 16.86
N TYR A 433 9.07 -10.20 17.55
CA TYR A 433 9.51 -10.77 18.83
C TYR A 433 9.88 -12.24 18.67
N ASN A 434 11.06 -12.64 19.16
CA ASN A 434 11.47 -14.03 19.21
C ASN A 434 10.91 -14.70 20.48
N SER A 435 9.98 -15.64 20.31
CA SER A 435 9.30 -16.36 21.39
C SER A 435 10.06 -17.61 21.85
N GLY A 436 11.22 -17.90 21.24
CA GLY A 436 11.98 -19.12 21.43
C GLY A 436 11.47 -20.29 20.58
N ASN A 437 12.14 -21.43 20.63
CA ASN A 437 11.71 -22.69 20.00
C ASN A 437 11.34 -22.62 18.51
N ASN A 438 11.99 -21.75 17.71
CA ASN A 438 11.64 -21.47 16.31
C ASN A 438 10.24 -20.84 16.11
N SER A 439 9.80 -20.04 17.07
CA SER A 439 8.53 -19.29 17.06
C SER A 439 8.78 -17.78 17.20
N PHE A 440 8.02 -16.99 16.46
CA PHE A 440 8.08 -15.52 16.47
C PHE A 440 6.68 -14.91 16.47
N SER A 441 6.51 -13.77 17.13
CA SER A 441 5.36 -12.88 16.95
C SER A 441 5.72 -11.82 15.91
N LEU A 442 4.81 -11.57 14.97
CA LEU A 442 4.83 -10.43 14.05
C LEU A 442 3.61 -9.58 14.41
N ASN A 443 3.87 -8.39 14.93
CA ASN A 443 2.86 -7.42 15.32
C ASN A 443 2.92 -6.31 14.28
N TRP A 444 1.85 -6.12 13.51
CA TRP A 444 1.81 -5.15 12.41
C TRP A 444 1.14 -3.86 12.84
N GLU A 445 1.63 -2.79 12.23
CA GLU A 445 0.93 -1.52 12.07
C GLU A 445 0.39 -1.49 10.63
N ASP A 446 -0.88 -1.13 10.42
CA ASP A 446 -1.50 -1.14 9.10
C ASP A 446 -1.44 0.21 8.38
N GLN A 447 -1.27 1.32 9.12
CA GLN A 447 -1.22 2.66 8.55
C GLN A 447 0.20 3.04 8.12
N LEU A 448 0.31 3.67 6.94
CA LEU A 448 1.58 3.93 6.25
C LEU A 448 2.65 4.70 7.04
N GLU A 449 2.28 5.53 8.01
CA GLU A 449 3.23 6.25 8.88
C GLU A 449 3.15 5.81 10.37
N GLY A 450 2.27 4.86 10.66
CA GLY A 450 1.79 4.44 11.99
C GLY A 450 1.02 5.53 12.72
N ASP A 451 -0.25 5.29 13.02
CA ASP A 451 -1.17 6.29 13.57
C ASP A 451 -0.90 6.47 15.07
N ASP A 452 -1.19 5.41 15.84
CA ASP A 452 -0.88 5.32 17.26
C ASP A 452 0.42 4.55 17.56
N LYS A 453 0.93 3.75 16.61
CA LYS A 453 2.18 2.99 16.70
C LYS A 453 2.15 1.93 17.80
N ASP A 454 0.99 1.36 18.07
CA ASP A 454 0.84 0.31 19.08
C ASP A 454 1.01 -1.12 18.53
N TYR A 455 0.97 -1.28 17.19
CA TYR A 455 1.14 -2.53 16.45
C TYR A 455 0.13 -3.63 16.84
N ASN A 456 -1.08 -3.24 17.24
CA ASN A 456 -2.18 -4.15 17.55
C ASN A 456 -3.05 -4.53 16.32
N ASP A 457 -2.91 -3.80 15.21
CA ASP A 457 -3.76 -3.89 14.02
C ASP A 457 -3.89 -5.34 13.53
N LEU A 458 -2.75 -6.03 13.42
CA LEU A 458 -2.71 -7.46 13.16
C LEU A 458 -1.54 -8.10 13.92
N MET A 459 -1.88 -8.84 14.98
CA MET A 459 -0.91 -9.61 15.76
C MET A 459 -0.98 -11.09 15.38
N MET A 460 0.10 -11.62 14.81
CA MET A 460 0.19 -13.02 14.41
C MET A 460 1.43 -13.73 14.97
N THR A 461 1.35 -15.05 15.09
CA THR A 461 2.51 -15.91 15.36
C THR A 461 2.90 -16.70 14.13
N VAL A 462 4.20 -16.95 13.96
CA VAL A 462 4.77 -17.92 13.01
C VAL A 462 5.68 -18.87 13.75
N GLU A 463 5.53 -20.18 13.53
CA GLU A 463 6.40 -21.19 14.12
C GLU A 463 6.73 -22.33 13.15
N LEU A 464 7.92 -22.92 13.31
CA LEU A 464 8.28 -24.16 12.64
C LEU A 464 7.39 -25.31 13.13
N THR A 465 6.82 -26.08 12.20
CA THR A 465 5.93 -27.20 12.52
C THR A 465 6.21 -28.44 11.66
N ASP A 466 5.93 -29.62 12.22
CA ASP A 466 5.86 -30.89 11.46
C ASP A 466 4.40 -31.27 11.09
N THR A 467 3.41 -30.52 11.59
CA THR A 467 1.98 -30.77 11.35
C THR A 467 1.69 -30.90 9.84
N PRO A 468 0.91 -31.91 9.40
CA PRO A 468 0.42 -31.99 8.02
C PRO A 468 -0.39 -30.75 7.64
N LEU A 469 -0.41 -30.42 6.34
CA LEU A 469 -1.37 -29.45 5.83
C LEU A 469 -2.78 -30.02 6.06
N ALA A 470 -3.73 -29.14 6.41
CA ALA A 470 -5.13 -29.52 6.49
C ALA A 470 -5.63 -30.00 5.11
N LEU A 471 -6.63 -30.89 5.10
CA LEU A 471 -7.16 -31.39 3.83
C LEU A 471 -7.83 -30.25 3.06
N GLY A 472 -7.61 -30.21 1.75
CA GLY A 472 -8.14 -29.16 0.87
C GLY A 472 -7.23 -27.94 0.68
N THR A 473 -6.24 -27.70 1.54
CA THR A 473 -5.58 -26.38 1.62
C THR A 473 -4.35 -26.19 0.72
N VAL A 474 -4.03 -27.17 -0.13
CA VAL A 474 -2.83 -27.16 -1.02
C VAL A 474 -2.83 -26.01 -2.03
N LEU A 475 -4.00 -25.46 -2.37
CA LEU A 475 -4.15 -24.32 -3.28
C LEU A 475 -4.45 -23.00 -2.58
N GLN A 476 -4.95 -23.04 -1.34
CA GLN A 476 -5.36 -21.87 -0.57
C GLN A 476 -4.18 -20.90 -0.40
N GLY A 477 -4.40 -19.67 -0.84
CA GLY A 477 -3.43 -18.57 -0.82
C GLY A 477 -2.49 -18.49 -2.01
N LYS A 478 -2.72 -19.25 -3.09
CA LYS A 478 -2.26 -18.85 -4.44
C LYS A 478 -3.15 -17.73 -4.98
N GLN A 479 -2.77 -17.15 -6.12
CA GLN A 479 -3.61 -16.17 -6.85
C GLN A 479 -4.99 -16.74 -7.22
N GLU A 480 -6.07 -16.03 -6.87
CA GLU A 480 -7.49 -16.42 -6.96
C GLU A 480 -7.71 -17.86 -6.44
N GLY A 481 -7.10 -18.13 -5.28
CA GLY A 481 -6.72 -19.46 -4.82
C GLY A 481 -7.53 -20.03 -3.67
N GLU A 482 -8.69 -19.46 -3.31
CA GLU A 482 -9.58 -19.80 -2.18
C GLU A 482 -10.29 -21.16 -2.38
N LEU A 483 -9.57 -22.16 -2.87
CA LEU A 483 -10.06 -23.41 -3.40
C LEU A 483 -9.87 -24.55 -2.40
N VAL A 484 -10.80 -25.51 -2.44
CA VAL A 484 -10.62 -26.79 -1.74
C VAL A 484 -10.14 -27.84 -2.76
N ASP A 485 -8.89 -28.27 -2.61
CA ASP A 485 -8.32 -29.34 -3.43
C ASP A 485 -8.56 -30.73 -2.83
N LEU A 486 -9.56 -31.43 -3.38
CA LEU A 486 -9.88 -32.82 -3.04
C LEU A 486 -9.41 -33.80 -4.12
N ARG A 487 -8.57 -33.38 -5.09
CA ARG A 487 -8.16 -34.22 -6.23
C ARG A 487 -7.48 -35.52 -5.79
N ASN A 488 -6.68 -35.44 -4.72
CA ASN A 488 -5.93 -36.56 -4.14
C ASN A 488 -6.68 -37.31 -3.02
N SER A 489 -8.01 -37.17 -2.94
CA SER A 489 -8.86 -37.78 -1.90
C SER A 489 -9.86 -38.77 -2.49
N SER A 490 -10.37 -39.67 -1.64
CA SER A 490 -11.65 -40.36 -1.85
C SER A 490 -12.83 -39.43 -1.51
N THR A 491 -14.07 -39.92 -1.51
CA THR A 491 -15.17 -39.24 -0.82
C THR A 491 -14.76 -38.90 0.62
N VAL A 492 -15.04 -37.67 1.06
CA VAL A 492 -14.73 -37.16 2.40
C VAL A 492 -15.98 -36.60 3.06
N GLN A 493 -16.05 -36.69 4.38
CA GLN A 493 -17.09 -36.03 5.17
C GLN A 493 -16.58 -34.67 5.64
N ALA A 494 -17.49 -33.71 5.76
CA ALA A 494 -17.17 -32.37 6.24
C ALA A 494 -18.25 -31.84 7.18
N ASN A 495 -17.83 -31.29 8.31
CA ASN A 495 -18.68 -30.49 9.18
C ASN A 495 -18.46 -29.02 8.85
N ILE A 496 -19.54 -28.31 8.55
CA ILE A 496 -19.51 -26.95 8.03
C ILE A 496 -20.25 -26.05 9.00
N ALA A 497 -19.56 -25.03 9.50
CA ALA A 497 -20.14 -23.97 10.31
C ALA A 497 -20.34 -22.73 9.41
N VAL A 498 -21.47 -22.05 9.59
CA VAL A 498 -21.85 -20.82 8.91
C VAL A 498 -22.38 -19.86 9.95
N ASN A 499 -21.66 -18.76 10.16
CA ASN A 499 -22.10 -17.59 10.91
C ASN A 499 -22.39 -16.47 9.90
N SER A 500 -23.23 -15.51 10.27
CA SER A 500 -23.66 -14.41 9.40
C SER A 500 -24.17 -13.27 10.27
N GLU A 501 -23.68 -12.05 10.04
CA GLU A 501 -24.22 -10.82 10.64
C GLU A 501 -24.97 -9.94 9.62
N ALA A 502 -24.99 -10.37 8.35
CA ALA A 502 -25.70 -9.73 7.24
C ALA A 502 -27.19 -9.45 7.51
N VAL A 503 -27.70 -8.40 6.85
CA VAL A 503 -29.14 -8.12 6.75
C VAL A 503 -29.81 -9.02 5.69
N TYR A 504 -29.06 -9.54 4.72
CA TYR A 504 -29.58 -10.35 3.62
C TYR A 504 -29.71 -11.85 3.97
N ASP A 505 -30.75 -12.49 3.41
CA ASP A 505 -30.90 -13.95 3.45
C ASP A 505 -29.94 -14.60 2.42
N ASN A 506 -28.66 -14.70 2.80
CA ASN A 506 -27.59 -15.17 1.93
C ASN A 506 -27.50 -16.71 1.80
N LEU A 507 -26.99 -17.17 0.66
CA LEU A 507 -26.75 -18.59 0.38
C LEU A 507 -25.30 -18.80 -0.08
N VAL A 508 -24.45 -19.34 0.79
CA VAL A 508 -23.08 -19.74 0.43
C VAL A 508 -23.03 -21.19 -0.07
N GLY A 509 -21.94 -21.58 -0.72
CA GLY A 509 -21.78 -22.94 -1.20
C GLY A 509 -20.48 -23.22 -1.93
N PHE A 510 -20.44 -24.38 -2.59
CA PHE A 510 -19.33 -24.83 -3.44
C PHE A 510 -19.83 -25.35 -4.79
N TYR A 511 -19.04 -25.10 -5.84
CA TYR A 511 -19.21 -25.68 -7.18
C TYR A 511 -17.91 -26.32 -7.68
N THR A 512 -18.00 -27.22 -8.66
CA THR A 512 -16.80 -27.88 -9.23
C THR A 512 -16.22 -27.15 -10.44
N ILE A 513 -14.90 -26.98 -10.41
CA ILE A 513 -14.07 -26.46 -11.51
C ILE A 513 -13.20 -27.58 -12.10
N ASP A 514 -12.85 -27.44 -13.39
CA ASP A 514 -12.08 -28.45 -14.14
C ASP A 514 -10.56 -28.29 -13.94
N ASP A 515 -10.07 -27.08 -13.65
CA ASP A 515 -8.67 -26.79 -13.33
C ASP A 515 -8.52 -25.59 -12.37
N GLU A 516 -7.29 -25.29 -11.95
CA GLU A 516 -6.96 -24.23 -10.99
C GLU A 516 -7.27 -22.80 -11.51
N THR A 517 -7.47 -22.63 -12.82
CA THR A 517 -7.79 -21.34 -13.47
C THR A 517 -9.30 -21.03 -13.48
N GLY A 518 -10.07 -21.76 -12.67
CA GLY A 518 -11.52 -21.61 -12.55
C GLY A 518 -12.30 -22.12 -13.76
N LEU A 519 -11.69 -22.91 -14.65
CA LEU A 519 -12.33 -23.37 -15.88
C LEU A 519 -13.60 -24.18 -15.58
N VAL A 520 -14.71 -23.83 -16.24
CA VAL A 520 -15.98 -24.56 -16.18
C VAL A 520 -16.36 -24.96 -17.61
N GLY A 521 -16.02 -26.19 -17.97
CA GLY A 521 -16.21 -26.77 -19.29
C GLY A 521 -15.31 -26.12 -20.34
N ASN A 522 -15.82 -25.07 -20.98
CA ASN A 522 -15.10 -24.26 -21.94
C ASN A 522 -15.17 -22.75 -21.63
N LEU A 523 -15.65 -22.39 -20.43
CA LEU A 523 -15.84 -21.02 -19.96
C LEU A 523 -14.83 -20.72 -18.85
N ARG A 524 -14.16 -19.58 -18.96
CA ARG A 524 -13.28 -19.01 -17.93
C ARG A 524 -14.04 -17.99 -17.07
N PRO A 525 -13.58 -17.68 -15.85
CA PRO A 525 -14.09 -16.54 -15.09
C PRO A 525 -14.12 -15.28 -15.96
N GLY A 526 -15.30 -14.67 -16.08
CA GLY A 526 -15.54 -13.49 -16.92
C GLY A 526 -16.11 -13.76 -18.32
N ASP A 527 -16.13 -15.02 -18.78
CA ASP A 527 -16.86 -15.37 -20.01
C ASP A 527 -18.38 -15.25 -19.82
N ALA A 528 -19.08 -14.86 -20.88
CA ALA A 528 -20.54 -14.78 -20.88
C ALA A 528 -21.16 -16.17 -20.59
N GLY A 529 -22.01 -16.24 -19.56
CA GLY A 529 -22.61 -17.49 -19.08
C GLY A 529 -21.77 -18.28 -18.07
N TYR A 530 -20.58 -17.81 -17.67
CA TYR A 530 -19.74 -18.47 -16.68
C TYR A 530 -20.49 -18.74 -15.37
N ALA A 531 -21.10 -17.71 -14.77
CA ALA A 531 -21.81 -17.83 -13.49
C ALA A 531 -22.97 -18.84 -13.54
N GLN A 532 -23.73 -18.88 -14.64
CA GLN A 532 -24.75 -19.91 -14.85
C GLN A 532 -24.15 -21.32 -14.86
N ALA A 533 -23.07 -21.53 -15.63
CA ALA A 533 -22.43 -22.84 -15.76
C ALA A 533 -21.78 -23.30 -14.45
N ALA A 534 -21.13 -22.37 -13.72
CA ALA A 534 -20.56 -22.61 -12.40
C ALA A 534 -21.64 -23.06 -11.41
N LEU A 535 -22.73 -22.30 -11.29
CA LEU A 535 -23.81 -22.60 -10.35
C LEU A 535 -24.70 -23.79 -10.77
N GLN A 536 -24.72 -24.17 -12.05
CA GLN A 536 -25.23 -25.47 -12.50
C GLN A 536 -24.37 -26.67 -12.06
N ARG A 537 -23.09 -26.44 -11.72
CA ARG A 537 -22.19 -27.42 -11.10
C ARG A 537 -22.12 -27.30 -9.57
N ASN A 538 -23.14 -26.70 -8.95
CA ASN A 538 -23.27 -26.69 -7.49
C ASN A 538 -23.21 -28.12 -6.92
N VAL A 539 -22.37 -28.31 -5.90
CA VAL A 539 -22.30 -29.56 -5.12
C VAL A 539 -22.81 -29.39 -3.69
N LEU A 540 -22.87 -28.15 -3.21
CA LEU A 540 -23.45 -27.81 -1.92
C LEU A 540 -23.91 -26.35 -1.92
N SER A 541 -25.08 -26.08 -1.32
CA SER A 541 -25.52 -24.75 -0.96
C SER A 541 -26.16 -24.77 0.44
N LEU A 542 -25.86 -23.76 1.27
CA LEU A 542 -26.26 -23.70 2.67
C LEU A 542 -26.35 -22.26 3.19
N ALA A 543 -27.21 -22.05 4.18
CA ALA A 543 -27.33 -20.78 4.93
C ALA A 543 -27.15 -20.99 6.46
N ARG A 544 -26.85 -22.22 6.89
CA ARG A 544 -26.75 -22.64 8.31
C ARG A 544 -25.83 -23.85 8.42
N ASN A 545 -25.30 -24.10 9.62
CA ASN A 545 -24.45 -25.24 9.94
C ASN A 545 -25.02 -26.58 9.42
N THR A 546 -24.15 -27.40 8.84
CA THR A 546 -24.52 -28.71 8.29
C THR A 546 -23.36 -29.70 8.29
N THR A 547 -23.64 -30.97 8.01
CA THR A 547 -22.64 -31.98 7.68
C THR A 547 -22.91 -32.46 6.26
N SER A 548 -21.90 -32.43 5.40
CA SER A 548 -22.00 -32.87 4.00
C SER A 548 -20.96 -33.92 3.66
N GLN A 549 -21.13 -34.57 2.51
CA GLN A 549 -20.12 -35.43 1.89
C GLN A 549 -19.71 -34.84 0.55
N PHE A 550 -18.41 -34.70 0.33
CA PHE A 550 -17.85 -34.25 -0.94
C PHE A 550 -17.20 -35.42 -1.68
N ASN A 551 -17.39 -35.46 -2.99
CA ASN A 551 -16.67 -36.39 -3.84
C ASN A 551 -15.20 -35.97 -3.93
N GLY A 552 -14.29 -36.89 -3.62
CA GLY A 552 -12.87 -36.72 -3.96
C GLY A 552 -12.65 -36.75 -5.47
N SER A 553 -11.39 -36.55 -5.89
CA SER A 553 -11.04 -36.33 -7.29
C SER A 553 -11.67 -35.06 -7.89
N THR A 554 -11.96 -34.05 -7.07
CA THR A 554 -12.56 -32.77 -7.48
C THR A 554 -11.74 -31.56 -6.99
N LEU A 555 -11.90 -30.43 -7.69
CA LEU A 555 -11.59 -29.09 -7.19
C LEU A 555 -12.90 -28.38 -6.88
N LEU A 556 -12.98 -27.71 -5.73
CA LEU A 556 -14.15 -26.93 -5.34
C LEU A 556 -13.78 -25.45 -5.20
N ALA A 557 -14.60 -24.58 -5.76
CA ALA A 557 -14.53 -23.13 -5.54
C ALA A 557 -15.74 -22.66 -4.71
N PRO A 558 -15.52 -21.80 -3.69
CA PRO A 558 -16.60 -21.20 -2.90
C PRO A 558 -17.35 -20.13 -3.69
N TYR A 559 -18.57 -19.84 -3.26
CA TYR A 559 -19.37 -18.71 -3.72
C TYR A 559 -20.38 -18.27 -2.66
N ILE A 560 -20.89 -17.05 -2.79
CA ILE A 560 -22.08 -16.52 -2.11
C ILE A 560 -23.12 -16.10 -3.15
N ILE A 561 -24.40 -16.32 -2.88
CA ILE A 561 -25.53 -15.66 -3.56
C ILE A 561 -26.15 -14.70 -2.55
N ALA A 562 -26.15 -13.41 -2.90
CA ALA A 562 -26.68 -12.34 -2.07
C ALA A 562 -28.22 -12.31 -2.11
N ASN A 563 -28.85 -12.27 -0.93
CA ASN A 563 -30.30 -12.13 -0.73
C ASN A 563 -31.18 -13.03 -1.62
N GLY A 564 -30.84 -14.32 -1.74
CA GLY A 564 -31.47 -15.15 -2.75
C GLY A 564 -31.12 -16.63 -2.70
N SER A 565 -31.87 -17.41 -3.48
CA SER A 565 -31.64 -18.84 -3.66
C SER A 565 -30.94 -19.15 -4.99
N LEU A 566 -30.32 -20.32 -5.07
CA LEU A 566 -29.76 -20.86 -6.31
C LEU A 566 -30.79 -20.91 -7.45
N GLU A 567 -32.05 -21.25 -7.15
CA GLU A 567 -33.15 -21.25 -8.13
C GLU A 567 -33.51 -19.83 -8.59
N ALA A 568 -33.55 -18.86 -7.67
CA ALA A 568 -33.80 -17.46 -8.00
C ALA A 568 -32.68 -16.89 -8.89
N PHE A 569 -31.41 -17.13 -8.54
CA PHE A 569 -30.27 -16.73 -9.37
C PHE A 569 -30.35 -17.34 -10.77
N LEU A 570 -30.50 -18.66 -10.90
CA LEU A 570 -30.49 -19.36 -12.19
C LEU A 570 -31.68 -19.01 -13.10
N SER A 571 -32.79 -18.53 -12.52
CA SER A 571 -33.99 -18.13 -13.27
C SER A 571 -34.09 -16.64 -13.57
N GLN A 572 -33.53 -15.77 -12.71
CA GLN A 572 -33.66 -14.30 -12.83
C GLN A 572 -32.38 -13.65 -13.34
N ASN A 573 -31.21 -14.05 -12.81
CA ASN A 573 -29.93 -13.41 -13.10
C ASN A 573 -28.80 -14.39 -13.51
N PRO A 574 -29.03 -15.35 -14.43
CA PRO A 574 -28.01 -16.36 -14.78
C PRO A 574 -26.70 -15.77 -15.34
N ASN A 575 -26.74 -14.55 -15.87
CA ASN A 575 -25.56 -13.85 -16.40
C ASN A 575 -24.83 -12.98 -15.36
N ASN A 576 -25.21 -13.04 -14.08
CA ASN A 576 -24.62 -12.27 -12.98
C ASN A 576 -24.49 -10.77 -13.29
N GLN A 577 -25.57 -10.13 -13.72
CA GLN A 577 -25.59 -8.72 -14.09
C GLN A 577 -26.13 -7.88 -12.94
N PHE A 578 -25.52 -6.72 -12.70
CA PHE A 578 -26.02 -5.73 -11.74
C PHE A 578 -27.49 -5.36 -12.03
N ASP A 579 -28.26 -5.04 -10.98
CA ASP A 579 -29.70 -4.70 -11.00
C ASP A 579 -30.68 -5.73 -11.64
N ASN A 580 -30.26 -6.97 -11.93
CA ASN A 580 -31.11 -7.98 -12.59
C ASN A 580 -31.63 -9.11 -11.67
N GLY A 581 -31.59 -8.95 -10.36
CA GLY A 581 -32.01 -9.94 -9.35
C GLY A 581 -30.86 -10.30 -8.40
N PRO A 582 -30.89 -11.46 -7.74
CA PRO A 582 -29.80 -11.91 -6.87
C PRO A 582 -28.46 -11.89 -7.61
N LEU A 583 -27.41 -11.43 -6.93
CA LEU A 583 -26.03 -11.46 -7.42
C LEU A 583 -25.30 -12.65 -6.81
N ALA A 584 -24.29 -13.14 -7.51
CA ALA A 584 -23.38 -14.16 -7.01
C ALA A 584 -21.95 -13.64 -7.05
N TYR A 585 -21.20 -13.87 -5.97
CA TYR A 585 -19.77 -13.58 -5.93
C TYR A 585 -18.97 -14.85 -5.70
N PHE A 586 -17.81 -14.90 -6.33
CA PHE A 586 -16.94 -16.07 -6.48
C PHE A 586 -15.51 -15.66 -6.10
N ALA A 587 -14.68 -16.64 -5.73
CA ALA A 587 -13.24 -16.43 -5.51
C ALA A 587 -12.53 -15.78 -6.72
N TYR A 588 -12.99 -16.09 -7.94
CA TYR A 588 -12.39 -15.54 -9.15
C TYR A 588 -12.91 -14.13 -9.47
N LEU A 589 -12.04 -13.12 -9.42
CA LEU A 589 -12.35 -11.72 -9.74
C LEU A 589 -13.01 -11.57 -11.11
N GLY A 590 -12.56 -12.38 -12.07
CA GLY A 590 -13.14 -12.43 -13.42
C GLY A 590 -14.64 -12.73 -13.42
N ALA A 591 -15.15 -13.54 -12.49
CA ALA A 591 -16.56 -13.92 -12.40
C ALA A 591 -17.45 -12.89 -11.66
N ASN A 592 -16.86 -11.99 -10.88
CA ASN A 592 -17.57 -10.95 -10.13
C ASN A 592 -17.94 -9.78 -11.08
N PRO A 593 -19.13 -9.16 -10.91
CA PRO A 593 -19.65 -8.17 -11.85
C PRO A 593 -18.95 -6.80 -11.75
N ASP A 594 -18.44 -6.45 -10.57
CA ASP A 594 -17.67 -5.24 -10.25
C ASP A 594 -16.15 -5.42 -10.31
N LYS A 595 -15.66 -6.67 -10.44
CA LYS A 595 -14.23 -7.04 -10.38
C LYS A 595 -13.58 -6.77 -9.02
N ILE A 596 -14.39 -6.83 -7.96
CA ILE A 596 -13.91 -6.73 -6.58
C ILE A 596 -13.76 -8.14 -5.99
N ASP A 597 -12.85 -8.27 -5.03
CA ASP A 597 -12.72 -9.45 -4.21
C ASP A 597 -13.71 -9.44 -3.04
N HIS A 598 -14.76 -10.26 -3.16
CA HIS A 598 -15.80 -10.46 -2.14
C HIS A 598 -15.48 -11.58 -1.15
N LEU A 599 -14.33 -12.24 -1.29
CA LEU A 599 -13.93 -13.33 -0.41
C LEU A 599 -12.68 -12.94 0.38
N ARG A 600 -12.52 -13.56 1.55
CA ARG A 600 -11.30 -13.47 2.35
C ARG A 600 -10.94 -14.84 2.90
N LEU A 601 -9.67 -15.20 2.78
CA LEU A 601 -9.13 -16.42 3.36
C LEU A 601 -8.77 -16.17 4.83
N LEU A 602 -9.62 -16.58 5.77
CA LEU A 602 -9.47 -16.27 7.20
C LEU A 602 -8.67 -17.34 7.97
N GLY A 603 -8.35 -18.47 7.34
CA GLY A 603 -7.81 -19.66 7.99
C GLY A 603 -7.89 -20.88 7.09
N ASP A 604 -7.30 -22.01 7.49
CA ASP A 604 -7.37 -23.26 6.72
C ASP A 604 -8.85 -23.69 6.55
N ASN A 605 -9.35 -23.61 5.31
CA ASN A 605 -10.75 -23.80 4.93
C ASN A 605 -11.77 -22.88 5.64
N LYS A 606 -11.35 -21.66 6.02
CA LYS A 606 -12.19 -20.61 6.62
C LYS A 606 -12.32 -19.43 5.65
N PHE A 607 -13.54 -19.11 5.25
CA PHE A 607 -13.84 -18.09 4.24
C PHE A 607 -14.78 -17.03 4.82
N GLY A 608 -14.39 -15.75 4.72
CA GLY A 608 -15.29 -14.61 4.91
C GLY A 608 -15.85 -14.16 3.56
N PHE A 609 -17.04 -13.54 3.57
CA PHE A 609 -17.75 -13.09 2.38
C PHE A 609 -18.34 -11.70 2.59
N GLU A 610 -18.45 -10.93 1.49
CA GLU A 610 -19.25 -9.70 1.36
C GLU A 610 -20.44 -9.93 0.41
N ASP A 611 -21.64 -9.47 0.76
CA ASP A 611 -22.87 -9.67 -0.02
C ASP A 611 -23.28 -8.46 -0.89
N LEU A 612 -22.69 -7.28 -0.66
CA LEU A 612 -23.04 -6.04 -1.36
C LEU A 612 -22.07 -5.69 -2.50
N PHE A 613 -22.64 -5.35 -3.66
CA PHE A 613 -21.90 -4.88 -4.84
C PHE A 613 -21.05 -3.65 -4.51
N GLY A 614 -19.80 -3.59 -5.00
CA GLY A 614 -18.82 -2.59 -4.55
C GLY A 614 -17.98 -3.03 -3.35
N GLY A 615 -18.27 -4.22 -2.80
CA GLY A 615 -17.66 -4.80 -1.62
C GLY A 615 -18.21 -4.27 -0.30
N GLY A 616 -19.46 -3.83 -0.24
CA GLY A 616 -20.17 -3.48 1.00
C GLY A 616 -19.46 -2.52 1.96
N ASP A 617 -19.59 -2.79 3.25
CA ASP A 617 -18.86 -2.12 4.33
C ASP A 617 -17.50 -2.78 4.62
N ARG A 618 -17.18 -3.87 3.91
CA ARG A 618 -15.85 -4.51 3.85
C ARG A 618 -15.42 -5.15 5.14
N ASP A 619 -16.30 -5.63 6.01
CA ASP A 619 -15.88 -6.36 7.21
C ASP A 619 -15.83 -7.89 7.04
N PHE A 620 -16.31 -8.40 5.89
CA PHE A 620 -16.35 -9.80 5.45
C PHE A 620 -17.00 -10.76 6.46
N ASN A 621 -17.87 -10.26 7.32
CA ASN A 621 -18.61 -11.02 8.32
C ASN A 621 -20.05 -11.36 7.90
N ASP A 622 -20.55 -10.74 6.80
CA ASP A 622 -21.87 -10.99 6.21
C ASP A 622 -22.18 -12.49 6.16
N VAL A 623 -21.20 -13.29 5.73
CA VAL A 623 -21.13 -14.72 6.01
C VAL A 623 -19.70 -15.13 6.32
N VAL A 624 -19.50 -15.95 7.36
CA VAL A 624 -18.25 -16.68 7.62
C VAL A 624 -18.51 -18.19 7.57
N MET A 625 -17.87 -18.88 6.63
CA MET A 625 -17.96 -20.33 6.44
C MET A 625 -16.65 -21.03 6.83
N GLN A 626 -16.70 -21.93 7.81
CA GLN A 626 -15.60 -22.83 8.16
C GLN A 626 -15.94 -24.26 7.76
N VAL A 627 -15.08 -24.90 6.96
CA VAL A 627 -15.20 -26.32 6.60
C VAL A 627 -14.17 -27.14 7.37
N ASN A 628 -14.62 -28.22 8.01
CA ASN A 628 -13.77 -29.16 8.75
C ASN A 628 -13.94 -30.56 8.14
N PHE A 629 -12.97 -31.00 7.33
CA PHE A 629 -12.93 -32.36 6.77
C PHE A 629 -12.55 -33.40 7.84
N THR A 630 -13.19 -34.56 7.79
CA THR A 630 -13.06 -35.66 8.78
C THR A 630 -12.95 -37.03 8.11
#